data_AF-A0A838R1A3-F1
#
_entry.id   AF-A0A838R1A3-F1
#
_cell.length_a   1.000
_cell.length_b   1.000
_cell.length_c   1.000
_cell.angle_alpha   90.00
_cell.angle_beta   90.00
_cell.angle_gamma   90.00
#
_symmetry.space_group_name_H-M   'P 1'
#
loop_
_entity.id
_entity.type
_entity.pdbx_description
1 polymer ?
#
loop_
_entity_poly.entity_id
_entity_poly.type
_entity_poly.pdbx_seq_one_letter_code
_entity_poly.pdbx_strand_id
1 'polypeptide(L)'
;METSSDRFVRQQELVPQERLAELKASVIGVGAIGRQVAIQLAAIGVRRLQLVDFDRVDLTNVTTQGYRARDVGRLKVEATAEAVREIDEEIELELVNDRYRPRLAVGEAVFGCVDSIAARGAIWRSVGRDCGFWADGRMRGEVIRVLAAADEASRRHYGTTLFTQEEAQAGSCTSRSTIYAAGVAAGLMVHQFARWLRNTPTESDSSLNLLAAELTVESAS
;
A
#
# COMPACT_ATOMS: atom_id res chain seq x y z
N MET A 1 -35.80 -9.66 -12.86
CA MET A 1 -34.92 -8.65 -13.50
C MET A 1 -34.12 -8.07 -12.36
N GLU A 2 -32.98 -8.68 -12.05
CA GLU A 2 -32.17 -8.33 -10.90
C GLU A 2 -31.66 -6.90 -11.08
N THR A 3 -32.06 -6.01 -10.19
CA THR A 3 -31.27 -4.83 -9.89
C THR A 3 -29.92 -5.36 -9.44
N SER A 4 -28.93 -5.38 -10.33
CA SER A 4 -27.53 -5.29 -9.90
C SER A 4 -27.46 -3.99 -9.12
N SER A 5 -27.67 -4.07 -7.80
CA SER A 5 -27.51 -2.93 -6.93
C SER A 5 -26.03 -2.61 -6.99
N ASP A 6 -25.67 -1.48 -7.58
CA ASP A 6 -24.29 -1.00 -7.58
C ASP A 6 -23.76 -1.03 -6.14
N ARG A 7 -22.91 -2.02 -5.84
CA ARG A 7 -22.41 -2.30 -4.50
C ARG A 7 -21.49 -1.20 -3.98
N PHE A 8 -21.09 -0.25 -4.83
CA PHE A 8 -20.22 0.87 -4.49
C PHE A 8 -20.97 2.19 -4.29
N VAL A 9 -22.32 2.19 -4.37
CA VAL A 9 -23.16 3.41 -4.22
C VAL A 9 -22.87 4.22 -2.95
N ARG A 10 -22.49 3.58 -1.85
CA ARG A 10 -22.20 4.25 -0.56
C ARG A 10 -20.87 4.99 -0.52
N GLN A 11 -20.00 4.78 -1.50
CA GLN A 11 -18.67 5.40 -1.55
C GLN A 11 -18.38 6.15 -2.85
N GLN A 12 -19.30 6.16 -3.82
CA GLN A 12 -19.11 6.75 -5.15
C GLN A 12 -18.71 8.24 -5.14
N GLU A 13 -19.17 9.03 -4.16
CA GLU A 13 -18.78 10.45 -4.01
C GLU A 13 -17.33 10.63 -3.53
N LEU A 14 -16.77 9.61 -2.88
CA LEU A 14 -15.42 9.63 -2.33
C LEU A 14 -14.43 8.83 -3.18
N VAL A 15 -14.93 7.86 -3.96
CA VAL A 15 -14.13 6.94 -4.78
C VAL A 15 -14.77 6.82 -6.18
N PRO A 16 -14.26 7.58 -7.17
CA PRO A 16 -14.83 7.60 -8.52
C PRO A 16 -14.55 6.29 -9.27
N GLN A 17 -15.59 5.50 -9.52
CA GLN A 17 -15.48 4.16 -10.10
C GLN A 17 -15.02 4.19 -11.56
N GLU A 18 -15.38 5.23 -12.31
CA GLU A 18 -14.97 5.42 -13.70
C GLU A 18 -13.44 5.57 -13.78
N ARG A 19 -12.85 6.32 -12.84
CA ARG A 19 -11.40 6.47 -12.78
C ARG A 19 -10.71 5.16 -12.41
N LEU A 20 -11.31 4.39 -11.49
CA LEU A 20 -10.78 3.07 -11.09
C LEU A 20 -10.77 2.06 -12.25
N ALA A 21 -11.78 2.10 -13.13
CA ALA A 21 -11.89 1.17 -14.26
C ALA A 21 -10.71 1.29 -15.25
N GLU A 22 -10.14 2.48 -15.39
CA GLU A 22 -9.06 2.78 -16.35
C GLU A 22 -7.65 2.57 -15.79
N LEU A 23 -7.50 2.35 -14.47
CA LEU A 23 -6.20 2.25 -13.83
C LEU A 23 -5.83 0.80 -13.45
N LYS A 24 -4.55 0.60 -13.18
CA LYS A 24 -4.00 -0.61 -12.53
C LYS A 24 -3.23 -0.18 -11.29
N ALA A 25 -3.50 -0.82 -10.16
CA ALA A 25 -2.77 -0.58 -8.91
C ALA A 25 -1.73 -1.70 -8.70
N SER A 26 -0.54 -1.34 -8.23
CA SER A 26 0.53 -2.28 -7.88
C SER A 26 0.86 -2.17 -6.40
N VAL A 27 0.74 -3.26 -5.65
CA VAL A 27 1.14 -3.36 -4.24
C VAL A 27 2.43 -4.15 -4.16
N ILE A 28 3.52 -3.48 -3.77
CA ILE A 28 4.86 -4.06 -3.69
C ILE A 28 5.20 -4.34 -2.24
N GLY A 29 5.24 -5.63 -1.89
CA GLY A 29 5.24 -6.17 -0.54
C GLY A 29 3.81 -6.37 -0.05
N VAL A 30 3.38 -7.60 0.21
CA VAL A 30 2.09 -7.95 0.83
C VAL A 30 2.29 -8.49 2.26
N GLY A 31 3.16 -7.82 3.01
CA GLY A 31 3.34 -8.02 4.44
C GLY A 31 2.24 -7.36 5.27
N ALA A 32 2.59 -6.86 6.47
CA ALA A 32 1.65 -6.26 7.41
C ALA A 32 0.80 -5.14 6.79
N ILE A 33 1.42 -4.11 6.20
CA ILE A 33 0.70 -2.97 5.58
C ILE A 33 0.12 -3.38 4.22
N GLY A 34 0.94 -3.97 3.36
CA GLY A 34 0.55 -4.20 1.96
C GLY A 34 -0.62 -5.15 1.77
N ARG A 35 -0.75 -6.18 2.62
CA ARG A 35 -1.95 -7.04 2.60
C ARG A 35 -3.22 -6.24 2.91
N GLN A 36 -3.16 -5.33 3.88
CA GLN A 36 -4.30 -4.48 4.23
C GLN A 36 -4.61 -3.47 3.14
N VAL A 37 -3.57 -2.93 2.47
CA VAL A 37 -3.75 -2.09 1.27
C VAL A 37 -4.47 -2.87 0.18
N ALA A 38 -4.03 -4.08 -0.17
CA ALA A 38 -4.66 -4.90 -1.21
C ALA A 38 -6.15 -5.18 -0.92
N ILE A 39 -6.48 -5.54 0.33
CA ILE A 39 -7.86 -5.76 0.79
C ILE A 39 -8.71 -4.48 0.66
N GLN A 40 -8.17 -3.34 1.07
CA GLN A 40 -8.89 -2.07 0.98
C GLN A 40 -9.05 -1.60 -0.47
N LEU A 41 -8.04 -1.76 -1.33
CA LEU A 41 -8.13 -1.47 -2.77
C LEU A 41 -9.25 -2.29 -3.44
N ALA A 42 -9.36 -3.57 -3.08
CA ALA A 42 -10.46 -4.42 -3.54
C ALA A 42 -11.82 -3.91 -3.06
N ALA A 43 -11.94 -3.57 -1.77
CA ALA A 43 -13.18 -3.07 -1.19
C ALA A 43 -13.66 -1.73 -1.78
N ILE A 44 -12.74 -0.87 -2.23
CA ILE A 44 -13.10 0.40 -2.87
C ILE A 44 -13.38 0.28 -4.38
N GLY A 45 -13.19 -0.92 -4.97
CA GLY A 45 -13.55 -1.21 -6.36
C GLY A 45 -12.42 -1.16 -7.39
N VAL A 46 -11.15 -1.25 -6.98
CA VAL A 46 -10.03 -1.36 -7.93
C VAL A 46 -10.17 -2.62 -8.77
N ARG A 47 -10.22 -2.48 -10.10
CA ARG A 47 -10.48 -3.60 -11.02
C ARG A 47 -9.24 -4.39 -11.43
N ARG A 48 -8.06 -3.76 -11.45
CA ARG A 48 -6.79 -4.38 -11.85
C ARG A 48 -5.75 -4.19 -10.76
N LEU A 49 -5.34 -5.28 -10.13
CA LEU A 49 -4.46 -5.27 -8.97
C LEU A 49 -3.27 -6.22 -9.18
N GLN A 50 -2.06 -5.67 -9.11
CA GLN A 50 -0.82 -6.46 -9.12
C GLN A 50 -0.27 -6.58 -7.70
N LEU A 51 0.05 -7.81 -7.30
CA LEU A 51 0.63 -8.13 -6.00
C LEU A 51 2.06 -8.65 -6.20
N VAL A 52 3.05 -8.03 -5.56
CA VAL A 52 4.47 -8.41 -5.68
C VAL A 52 5.02 -8.74 -4.31
N ASP A 53 5.34 -10.02 -4.06
CA ASP A 53 5.99 -10.46 -2.82
C ASP A 53 6.58 -11.87 -3.04
N PHE A 54 7.74 -12.15 -2.44
CA PHE A 54 8.45 -13.42 -2.62
C PHE A 54 8.31 -14.36 -1.41
N ASP A 55 7.70 -13.90 -0.32
CA ASP A 55 7.62 -14.66 0.92
C ASP A 55 6.46 -15.67 0.91
N ARG A 56 6.61 -16.64 1.81
CA ARG A 56 5.50 -17.50 2.28
C ARG A 56 4.93 -16.96 3.59
N VAL A 57 3.68 -17.32 3.86
CA VAL A 57 3.01 -17.01 5.12
C VAL A 57 3.66 -17.81 6.25
N ASP A 58 4.21 -17.11 7.24
CA ASP A 58 4.70 -17.68 8.48
C ASP A 58 3.60 -17.66 9.58
N LEU A 59 3.72 -18.52 10.60
CA LEU A 59 2.79 -18.57 11.72
C LEU A 59 2.64 -17.21 12.43
N THR A 60 3.74 -16.47 12.57
CA THR A 60 3.72 -15.11 13.16
C THR A 60 2.91 -14.11 12.34
N ASN A 61 2.73 -14.35 11.04
CA ASN A 61 2.00 -13.46 10.14
C ASN A 61 0.48 -13.58 10.33
N VAL A 62 0.00 -14.68 10.92
CA VAL A 62 -1.41 -14.86 11.25
C VAL A 62 -1.90 -13.77 12.21
N THR A 63 -1.11 -13.46 13.23
CA THR A 63 -1.47 -12.47 14.27
C THR A 63 -1.01 -11.05 13.95
N THR A 64 0.02 -10.88 13.11
CA THR A 64 0.63 -9.56 12.83
C THR A 64 0.25 -8.96 11.48
N GLN A 65 -0.18 -9.78 10.52
CA GLN A 65 -0.48 -9.34 9.13
C GLN A 65 -1.90 -9.70 8.69
N GLY A 66 -2.62 -10.50 9.50
CA GLY A 66 -4.01 -10.88 9.28
C GLY A 66 -4.21 -12.03 8.30
N TYR A 67 -3.15 -12.79 7.98
CA TYR A 67 -3.29 -14.07 7.28
C TYR A 67 -4.09 -15.06 8.13
N ARG A 68 -4.74 -16.05 7.50
CA ARG A 68 -5.51 -17.06 8.22
C ARG A 68 -4.59 -18.22 8.61
N ALA A 69 -4.97 -18.99 9.63
CA ALA A 69 -4.23 -20.18 10.03
C ALA A 69 -4.07 -21.19 8.88
N ARG A 70 -5.07 -21.29 7.98
CA ARG A 70 -5.03 -22.12 6.78
C ARG A 70 -4.03 -21.64 5.72
N ASP A 71 -3.54 -20.42 5.83
CA ASP A 71 -2.64 -19.83 4.83
C ASP A 71 -1.16 -20.14 5.09
N VAL A 72 -0.82 -20.63 6.28
CA VAL A 72 0.57 -20.91 6.68
C VAL A 72 1.24 -21.84 5.66
N GLY A 73 2.43 -21.44 5.19
CA GLY A 73 3.21 -22.14 4.16
C GLY A 73 2.85 -21.79 2.71
N ARG A 74 1.70 -21.15 2.45
CA ARG A 74 1.32 -20.66 1.11
C ARG A 74 2.11 -19.42 0.74
N LEU A 75 2.19 -19.12 -0.55
CA LEU A 75 2.78 -17.86 -1.03
C LEU A 75 1.91 -16.69 -0.57
N LYS A 76 2.53 -15.62 -0.06
CA LYS A 76 1.80 -14.44 0.42
C LYS A 76 0.94 -13.79 -0.66
N VAL A 77 1.44 -13.74 -1.90
CA VAL A 77 0.69 -13.24 -3.06
C VAL A 77 -0.55 -14.06 -3.34
N GLU A 78 -0.50 -15.40 -3.21
CA GLU A 78 -1.65 -16.29 -3.45
C GLU A 78 -2.69 -16.19 -2.33
N ALA A 79 -2.26 -16.21 -1.07
CA ALA A 79 -3.16 -16.08 0.07
C ALA A 79 -3.82 -14.69 0.13
N THR A 80 -3.11 -13.64 -0.28
CA THR A 80 -3.68 -12.29 -0.41
C THR A 80 -4.64 -12.21 -1.59
N ALA A 81 -4.32 -12.83 -2.74
CA ALA A 81 -5.20 -12.91 -3.90
C ALA A 81 -6.53 -13.59 -3.58
N GLU A 82 -6.51 -14.68 -2.80
CA GLU A 82 -7.73 -15.33 -2.33
C GLU A 82 -8.59 -14.40 -1.48
N ALA A 83 -7.99 -13.69 -0.52
CA ALA A 83 -8.71 -12.71 0.30
C ALA A 83 -9.30 -11.55 -0.52
N VAL A 84 -8.62 -11.12 -1.59
CA VAL A 84 -9.14 -10.12 -2.54
C VAL A 84 -10.33 -10.68 -3.32
N ARG A 85 -10.24 -11.90 -3.84
CA ARG A 85 -11.35 -12.54 -4.59
C ARG A 85 -12.58 -12.81 -3.72
N GLU A 86 -12.41 -13.04 -2.42
CA GLU A 86 -13.54 -13.15 -1.48
C GLU A 86 -14.33 -11.82 -1.35
N ILE A 87 -13.71 -10.68 -1.67
CA ILE A 87 -14.39 -9.38 -1.72
C ILE A 87 -15.03 -9.18 -3.10
N ASP A 88 -14.27 -9.47 -4.15
CA ASP A 88 -14.70 -9.29 -5.52
C ASP A 88 -13.95 -10.23 -6.48
N GLU A 89 -14.67 -11.20 -7.04
CA GLU A 89 -14.11 -12.16 -8.00
C GLU A 89 -13.81 -11.56 -9.37
N GLU A 90 -14.38 -10.39 -9.69
CA GLU A 90 -14.17 -9.68 -10.96
C GLU A 90 -12.83 -8.94 -11.03
N ILE A 91 -12.09 -8.86 -9.90
CA ILE A 91 -10.79 -8.17 -9.88
C ILE A 91 -9.76 -9.00 -10.65
N GLU A 92 -9.22 -8.40 -11.70
CA GLU A 92 -8.07 -8.93 -12.44
C GLU A 92 -6.82 -8.84 -11.57
N LEU A 93 -6.30 -10.00 -11.19
CA LEU A 93 -5.14 -10.13 -10.32
C LEU A 93 -3.90 -10.59 -11.08
N GLU A 94 -2.83 -9.82 -11.00
CA GLU A 94 -1.51 -10.20 -11.47
C GLU A 94 -0.60 -10.51 -10.28
N LEU A 95 -0.16 -11.78 -10.16
CA LEU A 95 0.64 -12.23 -9.02
C LEU A 95 2.11 -12.39 -9.43
N VAL A 96 2.98 -11.65 -8.77
CA VAL A 96 4.43 -11.73 -8.96
C VAL A 96 5.05 -12.29 -7.69
N ASN A 97 5.29 -13.59 -7.69
CA ASN A 97 6.02 -14.28 -6.63
C ASN A 97 7.54 -14.10 -6.79
N ASP A 98 8.01 -12.87 -6.64
CA ASP A 98 9.43 -12.51 -6.69
C ASP A 98 9.65 -11.18 -5.97
N ARG A 99 10.91 -10.85 -5.72
CA ARG A 99 11.30 -9.49 -5.32
C ARG A 99 11.01 -8.54 -6.48
N TYR A 100 10.69 -7.29 -6.16
CA TYR A 100 10.62 -6.25 -7.17
C TYR A 100 11.95 -6.16 -7.93
N ARG A 101 11.86 -6.06 -9.26
CA ARG A 101 13.00 -5.83 -10.16
C ARG A 101 12.70 -4.61 -11.02
N PRO A 102 13.68 -3.74 -11.35
CA PRO A 102 13.43 -2.52 -12.12
C PRO A 102 12.76 -2.68 -13.50
N ARG A 103 12.77 -3.89 -14.07
CA ARG A 103 12.12 -4.20 -15.35
C ARG A 103 10.67 -4.66 -15.20
N LEU A 104 10.18 -4.85 -13.97
CA LEU A 104 8.81 -5.25 -13.72
C LEU A 104 7.89 -4.09 -14.07
N ALA A 105 7.00 -4.29 -15.03
CA ALA A 105 5.97 -3.30 -15.34
C ALA A 105 4.99 -3.17 -14.16
N VAL A 106 4.77 -1.94 -13.71
CA VAL A 106 3.83 -1.60 -12.64
C VAL A 106 2.64 -0.82 -13.20
N GLY A 107 1.57 -0.74 -12.41
CA GLY A 107 0.42 0.08 -12.73
C GLY A 107 0.67 1.58 -12.51
N GLU A 108 -0.35 2.38 -12.85
CA GLU A 108 -0.31 3.84 -12.69
C GLU A 108 -0.24 4.25 -11.21
N ALA A 109 -0.91 3.51 -10.33
CA ALA A 109 -0.86 3.72 -8.88
C ALA A 109 0.03 2.65 -8.23
N VAL A 110 1.03 3.07 -7.47
CA VAL A 110 2.00 2.17 -6.84
C VAL A 110 2.03 2.37 -5.33
N PHE A 111 1.87 1.27 -4.59
CA PHE A 111 1.91 1.23 -3.13
C PHE A 111 3.18 0.48 -2.70
N GLY A 112 4.17 1.23 -2.22
CA GLY A 112 5.40 0.71 -1.63
C GLY A 112 5.19 0.28 -0.19
N CYS A 113 5.17 -1.03 0.04
CA CYS A 113 4.88 -1.65 1.35
C CYS A 113 5.99 -2.61 1.82
N VAL A 114 7.19 -2.49 1.23
CA VAL A 114 8.39 -3.24 1.65
C VAL A 114 8.90 -2.77 3.02
N ASP A 115 9.82 -3.49 3.65
CA ASP A 115 10.25 -3.24 5.03
C ASP A 115 11.62 -2.53 5.15
N SER A 116 12.38 -2.44 4.06
CA SER A 116 13.69 -1.77 4.05
C SER A 116 13.70 -0.47 3.23
N ILE A 117 14.47 0.50 3.69
CA ILE A 117 14.72 1.76 2.96
C ILE A 117 15.47 1.49 1.65
N ALA A 118 16.39 0.52 1.64
CA ALA A 118 17.11 0.11 0.44
C ALA A 118 16.16 -0.39 -0.66
N ALA A 119 15.20 -1.25 -0.32
CA ALA A 119 14.19 -1.72 -1.27
C ALA A 119 13.29 -0.58 -1.75
N ARG A 120 12.83 0.31 -0.85
CA ARG A 120 12.07 1.52 -1.23
C ARG A 120 12.83 2.36 -2.25
N GLY A 121 14.11 2.66 -1.98
CA GLY A 121 14.94 3.43 -2.89
C GLY A 121 15.14 2.77 -4.25
N ALA A 122 15.29 1.43 -4.28
CA ALA A 122 15.41 0.69 -5.53
C ALA A 122 14.13 0.74 -6.38
N ILE A 123 12.97 0.58 -5.74
CA ILE A 123 11.66 0.71 -6.41
C ILE A 123 11.47 2.15 -6.90
N TRP A 124 11.67 3.13 -6.01
CA TRP A 124 11.46 4.54 -6.31
C TRP A 124 12.27 5.04 -7.50
N ARG A 125 13.57 4.70 -7.57
CA ARG A 125 14.42 5.05 -8.72
C ARG A 125 13.92 4.48 -10.04
N SER A 126 13.16 3.40 -9.99
CA SER A 126 12.65 2.70 -11.17
C SER A 126 11.26 3.18 -11.61
N VAL A 127 10.38 3.58 -10.69
CA VAL A 127 8.97 3.87 -10.99
C VAL A 127 8.52 5.27 -10.59
N GLY A 128 9.23 5.92 -9.67
CA GLY A 128 8.80 7.16 -9.01
C GLY A 128 8.69 8.36 -9.94
N ARG A 129 9.30 8.31 -11.14
CA ARG A 129 9.13 9.33 -12.18
C ARG A 129 7.88 9.08 -13.03
N ASP A 130 7.55 7.82 -13.27
CA ASP A 130 6.63 7.40 -14.34
C ASP A 130 5.26 6.95 -13.81
N CYS A 131 5.13 6.58 -12.53
CA CYS A 131 3.83 6.29 -11.94
C CYS A 131 3.00 7.57 -11.79
N GLY A 132 1.68 7.49 -11.97
CA GLY A 132 0.76 8.60 -11.73
C GLY A 132 0.59 8.91 -10.25
N PHE A 133 0.61 7.87 -9.41
CA PHE A 133 0.50 7.97 -7.95
C PHE A 133 1.47 7.01 -7.26
N TRP A 134 2.10 7.49 -6.18
CA TRP A 134 2.94 6.70 -5.29
C TRP A 134 2.49 6.89 -3.84
N ALA A 135 2.38 5.79 -3.09
CA ALA A 135 2.23 5.82 -1.63
C ALA A 135 3.24 4.88 -0.97
N ASP A 136 3.91 5.33 0.09
CA ASP A 136 4.85 4.56 0.90
C ASP A 136 4.42 4.57 2.36
N GLY A 137 4.08 3.38 2.87
CA GLY A 137 3.71 3.17 4.27
C GLY A 137 4.92 2.73 5.08
N ARG A 138 5.21 3.45 6.17
CA ARG A 138 6.27 3.13 7.13
C ARG A 138 5.65 3.01 8.51
N MET A 139 6.06 2.00 9.26
CA MET A 139 5.52 1.72 10.60
C MET A 139 6.61 1.24 11.53
N ARG A 140 6.65 1.79 12.75
CA ARG A 140 7.49 1.33 13.84
C ARG A 140 6.65 1.27 15.12
N GLY A 141 6.12 0.09 15.43
CA GLY A 141 5.12 -0.05 16.48
C GLY A 141 3.86 0.75 16.13
N GLU A 142 3.54 1.70 16.99
CA GLU A 142 2.34 2.54 16.92
C GLU A 142 2.59 3.93 16.31
N VAL A 143 3.80 4.14 15.78
CA VAL A 143 4.15 5.33 15.00
C VAL A 143 4.11 4.96 13.52
N ILE A 144 3.21 5.61 12.79
CA ILE A 144 2.93 5.41 11.37
C ILE A 144 3.37 6.65 10.62
N ARG A 145 4.01 6.48 9.47
CA ARG A 145 4.29 7.55 8.52
C ARG A 145 3.85 7.11 7.13
N VAL A 146 3.07 7.95 6.46
CA VAL A 146 2.60 7.74 5.10
C VAL A 146 3.09 8.90 4.23
N LEU A 147 3.83 8.54 3.19
CA LEU A 147 4.33 9.48 2.20
C LEU A 147 3.56 9.24 0.90
N ALA A 148 3.02 10.30 0.30
CA ALA A 148 2.38 10.22 -1.01
C ALA A 148 3.09 11.14 -2.00
N ALA A 149 3.21 10.70 -3.25
CA ALA A 149 3.78 11.51 -4.32
C ALA A 149 2.93 11.37 -5.59
N ALA A 150 2.45 12.50 -6.10
CA ALA A 150 1.60 12.57 -7.29
C ALA A 150 2.03 13.71 -8.23
N ASP A 151 2.61 14.78 -7.70
CA ASP A 151 3.10 15.96 -8.43
C ASP A 151 4.63 16.13 -8.29
N GLU A 152 5.20 17.14 -8.95
CA GLU A 152 6.65 17.37 -8.93
C GLU A 152 7.19 17.68 -7.52
N ALA A 153 6.47 18.49 -6.73
CA ALA A 153 6.89 18.90 -5.40
C ALA A 153 6.94 17.70 -4.44
N SER A 154 5.86 16.91 -4.39
CA SER A 154 5.76 15.71 -3.57
C SER A 154 6.76 14.61 -3.99
N ARG A 155 7.06 14.47 -5.30
CA ARG A 155 8.12 13.56 -5.78
C ARG A 155 9.51 14.00 -5.34
N ARG A 156 9.80 15.30 -5.40
CA ARG A 156 11.06 15.87 -4.90
C ARG A 156 11.21 15.60 -3.41
N HIS A 157 10.15 15.88 -2.63
CA HIS A 157 10.10 15.61 -1.19
C HIS A 157 10.31 14.14 -0.88
N TYR A 158 9.59 13.22 -1.53
CA TYR A 158 9.75 11.79 -1.28
C TYR A 158 11.21 11.33 -1.45
N GLY A 159 11.88 11.83 -2.50
CA GLY A 159 13.29 11.53 -2.77
C GLY A 159 14.24 11.88 -1.62
N THR A 160 13.96 12.94 -0.85
CA THR A 160 14.79 13.34 0.30
C THR A 160 14.58 12.43 1.52
N THR A 161 13.48 11.67 1.56
CA THR A 161 13.17 10.77 2.69
C THR A 161 13.85 9.41 2.63
N LEU A 162 14.60 9.15 1.54
CA LEU A 162 15.33 7.91 1.30
C LEU A 162 16.78 8.07 1.76
N PHE A 163 17.03 7.76 3.03
CA PHE A 163 18.36 7.82 3.65
C PHE A 163 19.16 6.50 3.45
N THR A 164 20.46 6.56 3.70
CA THR A 164 21.37 5.40 3.57
C THR A 164 21.22 4.44 4.76
N GLN A 165 21.59 3.16 4.60
CA GLN A 165 21.48 2.19 5.70
C GLN A 165 22.35 2.53 6.92
N GLU A 166 23.44 3.29 6.74
CA GLU A 166 24.31 3.74 7.82
C GLU A 166 23.59 4.72 8.77
N GLU A 167 22.64 5.51 8.26
CA GLU A 167 21.78 6.39 9.05
C GLU A 167 20.64 5.62 9.75
N ALA A 168 20.33 4.40 9.29
CA ALA A 168 19.26 3.56 9.83
C ALA A 168 19.67 2.73 11.06
N GLN A 169 20.97 2.62 11.36
CA GLN A 169 21.53 1.74 12.40
C GLN A 169 21.28 2.19 13.85
N ALA A 170 20.48 3.23 14.10
CA ALA A 170 20.15 3.71 15.44
C ALA A 170 18.97 2.99 16.14
N GLY A 171 18.50 1.85 15.61
CA GLY A 171 17.45 1.09 16.28
C GLY A 171 17.42 -0.37 15.87
N SER A 172 17.66 -1.27 16.83
CA SER A 172 17.40 -2.70 16.65
C SER A 172 15.93 -2.89 16.23
N CYS A 173 15.72 -3.24 14.96
CA CYS A 173 14.41 -3.54 14.41
C CYS A 173 14.06 -4.98 14.81
N THR A 174 13.66 -5.16 16.08
CA THR A 174 12.88 -6.32 16.49
C THR A 174 11.41 -5.95 16.34
N SER A 175 10.82 -6.47 15.26
CA SER A 175 9.49 -6.19 14.74
C SER A 175 8.38 -6.14 15.79
N ARG A 176 8.01 -4.93 16.23
CA ARG A 176 6.71 -4.66 16.84
C ARG A 176 5.77 -4.19 15.73
N SER A 177 5.12 -5.13 15.07
CA SER A 177 4.03 -4.84 14.12
C SER A 177 2.73 -5.38 14.69
N THR A 178 1.73 -4.51 14.82
CA THR A 178 0.37 -4.92 15.19
C THR A 178 -0.54 -4.76 13.98
N ILE A 179 -1.52 -5.64 13.87
CA ILE A 179 -2.44 -5.65 12.72
C ILE A 179 -3.27 -4.35 12.63
N TYR A 180 -3.61 -3.75 13.78
CA TYR A 180 -4.38 -2.51 13.81
C TYR A 180 -3.57 -1.32 13.29
N ALA A 181 -2.29 -1.18 13.69
CA ALA A 181 -1.44 -0.11 13.20
C ALA A 181 -1.19 -0.26 11.69
N ALA A 182 -1.02 -1.49 11.21
CA ALA A 182 -0.91 -1.77 9.79
C ALA A 182 -2.21 -1.43 9.01
N GLY A 183 -3.37 -1.73 9.59
CA GLY A 183 -4.67 -1.36 9.03
C GLY A 183 -4.87 0.15 8.93
N VAL A 184 -4.46 0.91 9.97
CA VAL A 184 -4.49 2.37 9.96
C VAL A 184 -3.54 2.94 8.91
N ALA A 185 -2.31 2.41 8.82
CA ALA A 185 -1.35 2.82 7.78
C ALA A 185 -1.91 2.59 6.38
N ALA A 186 -2.50 1.41 6.12
CA ALA A 186 -3.15 1.11 4.85
C ALA A 186 -4.34 2.07 4.57
N GLY A 187 -5.15 2.37 5.58
CA GLY A 187 -6.26 3.32 5.46
C GLY A 187 -5.78 4.72 5.08
N LEU A 188 -4.70 5.21 5.70
CA LEU A 188 -4.09 6.50 5.35
C LEU A 188 -3.52 6.49 3.93
N MET A 189 -2.86 5.41 3.49
CA MET A 189 -2.37 5.27 2.12
C MET A 189 -3.51 5.29 1.09
N VAL A 190 -4.57 4.51 1.34
CA VAL A 190 -5.74 4.44 0.45
C VAL A 190 -6.53 5.76 0.49
N HIS A 191 -6.54 6.48 1.61
CA HIS A 191 -7.09 7.82 1.70
C HIS A 191 -6.37 8.82 0.78
N GLN A 192 -5.03 8.83 0.76
CA GLN A 192 -4.28 9.68 -0.18
C GLN A 192 -4.57 9.29 -1.64
N PHE A 193 -4.71 7.99 -1.92
CA PHE A 193 -5.12 7.52 -3.23
C PHE A 193 -6.53 8.02 -3.62
N ALA A 194 -7.50 7.96 -2.72
CA ALA A 194 -8.85 8.49 -2.96
C ALA A 194 -8.89 10.01 -3.16
N ARG A 195 -7.98 10.77 -2.53
CA ARG A 195 -7.77 12.20 -2.81
C ARG A 195 -7.25 12.41 -4.22
N TRP A 196 -6.21 11.66 -4.61
CA TRP A 196 -5.63 11.71 -5.94
C TRP A 196 -6.64 11.37 -7.04
N LEU A 197 -7.44 10.32 -6.86
CA LEU A 197 -8.52 9.94 -7.80
C LEU A 197 -9.53 11.07 -8.06
N ARG A 198 -9.74 11.94 -7.06
CA ARG A 198 -10.66 13.08 -7.11
C ARG A 198 -9.97 14.40 -7.47
N ASN A 199 -8.71 14.36 -7.91
CA ASN A 199 -7.89 15.56 -8.16
C ASN A 199 -7.81 16.50 -6.95
N THR A 200 -7.92 15.96 -5.73
CA THR A 200 -7.73 16.69 -4.49
C THR A 200 -6.25 16.62 -4.10
N PRO A 201 -5.62 17.71 -3.63
CA PRO A 201 -4.22 17.68 -3.21
C PRO A 201 -3.94 16.56 -2.21
N THR A 202 -2.88 15.79 -2.43
CA THR A 202 -2.41 14.75 -1.51
C THR A 202 -1.50 15.35 -0.44
N GLU A 203 -1.48 14.75 0.74
CA GLU A 203 -0.49 15.08 1.77
C GLU A 203 0.81 14.33 1.46
N SER A 204 1.87 15.08 1.19
CA SER A 204 3.16 14.51 0.79
C SER A 204 3.81 13.68 1.88
N ASP A 205 3.55 14.03 3.14
CA ASP A 205 4.18 13.41 4.31
C ASP A 205 3.30 13.62 5.53
N SER A 206 2.72 12.52 6.01
CA SER A 206 1.87 12.50 7.20
C SER A 206 2.42 11.49 8.19
N SER A 207 2.44 11.87 9.46
CA SER A 207 2.83 11.00 10.56
C SER A 207 1.73 10.93 11.61
N LEU A 208 1.35 9.73 12.00
CA LEU A 208 0.37 9.48 13.05
C LEU A 208 1.03 8.68 14.17
N ASN A 209 1.07 9.27 15.36
CA ASN A 209 1.50 8.61 16.58
C ASN A 209 0.27 8.19 17.38
N LEU A 210 -0.06 6.90 17.38
CA LEU A 210 -1.23 6.39 18.09
C LEU A 210 -1.08 6.48 19.61
N LEU A 211 0.15 6.45 20.14
CA LEU A 211 0.42 6.58 21.59
C LEU A 211 0.11 7.99 22.09
N ALA A 212 0.41 9.00 21.27
CA ALA A 212 0.17 10.41 21.58
C ALA A 212 -1.18 10.92 21.05
N ALA A 213 -1.89 10.12 20.25
CA ALA A 213 -3.04 10.54 19.45
C ALA A 213 -2.75 11.81 18.61
N GLU A 214 -1.56 11.88 18.03
CA GLU A 214 -1.05 13.06 17.33
C GLU A 214 -0.89 12.79 15.83
N LEU A 215 -1.47 13.66 15.00
CA LEU A 215 -1.31 13.67 13.55
C LEU A 215 -0.51 14.92 13.14
N THR A 216 0.60 14.71 12.45
CA THR A 216 1.42 15.78 11.86
C THR A 216 1.42 15.64 10.35
N VAL A 217 1.30 16.75 9.64
CA VAL A 217 1.40 16.81 8.17
C VAL A 217 2.49 17.81 7.80
N GLU A 218 3.53 17.33 7.12
CA GLU A 218 4.60 18.19 6.59
C GLU A 218 4.25 18.56 5.14
N SER A 219 4.38 19.85 4.82
CA SER A 219 4.18 20.34 3.46
C SER A 219 5.45 20.10 2.64
N ALA A 220 5.32 19.56 1.43
CA ALA A 220 6.41 19.56 0.45
C ALA A 220 6.81 21.01 0.17
N SER A 221 8.03 21.39 0.56
CA SER A 221 8.63 22.70 0.27
C SER A 221 9.50 22.65 -0.98
#